data_AF-M0P104-F1
#
_entry.id   AF-M0P104-F1
#
_cell.length_a   1.000
_cell.length_b   1.000
_cell.length_c   1.000
_cell.angle_alpha   90.00
_cell.angle_beta   90.00
_cell.angle_gamma   90.00
#
_symmetry.space_group_name_H-M   'P 1'
#
loop_
_entity.id
_entity.type
_entity.pdbx_description
1 polymer ?
#
loop_
_entity_poly.entity_id
_entity_poly.type
_entity_poly.pdbx_seq_one_letter_code
_entity_poly.pdbx_strand_id
1 'polypeptide(L)'
;MSDWDLDLRDAEEQMDEAFAAAGDVVLGVLDGTTDPDEWVRSVDYGNTLVLSVDGDLNELAAGFAREVKDMGGELMHFRGFLVVTPPGVTIDTDRLSE
;
A
#
# COMPACT_ATOMS: atom_id res chain seq x y z
N MET A 1 -26.57 35.25 18.71
CA MET A 1 -25.27 34.66 18.34
C MET A 1 -25.60 33.25 17.89
N SER A 2 -25.55 33.02 16.58
CA SER A 2 -26.07 31.81 15.94
C SER A 2 -25.18 30.60 16.22
N ASP A 3 -25.79 29.58 16.81
CA ASP A 3 -25.71 28.16 16.46
C ASP A 3 -24.55 27.77 15.51
N TRP A 4 -23.40 27.47 16.10
CA TRP A 4 -22.38 26.60 15.52
C TRP A 4 -22.29 25.40 16.46
N ASP A 5 -23.35 24.59 16.50
CA ASP A 5 -23.25 23.23 17.00
C ASP A 5 -22.61 22.43 15.86
N LEU A 6 -21.28 22.45 15.82
CA LEU A 6 -20.53 21.54 14.96
C LEU A 6 -20.91 20.13 15.42
N ASP A 7 -21.67 19.43 14.57
CA ASP A 7 -22.10 18.06 14.80
C ASP A 7 -20.87 17.15 14.70
N LEU A 8 -20.08 17.12 15.76
CA LEU A 8 -18.83 16.38 15.86
C LEU A 8 -19.07 14.86 15.76
N ARG A 9 -20.31 14.41 16.01
CA ARG A 9 -20.72 13.01 15.88
C ARG A 9 -20.76 12.55 14.42
N ASP A 10 -21.27 13.38 13.52
CA ASP A 10 -21.27 13.07 12.08
C ASP A 10 -19.85 13.07 11.49
N ALA A 11 -18.95 13.90 12.05
CA ALA A 11 -17.55 13.91 11.66
C ALA A 11 -16.78 12.68 12.18
N GLU A 12 -17.09 12.19 13.38
CA GLU A 12 -16.51 10.96 13.95
C GLU A 12 -16.94 9.70 13.18
N GLU A 13 -18.22 9.57 12.79
CA GLU A 13 -18.71 8.43 11.99
C GLU A 13 -18.06 8.39 10.58
N GLN A 14 -17.87 9.53 9.92
CA GLN A 14 -17.16 9.60 8.63
C GLN A 14 -15.66 9.30 8.75
N MET A 15 -15.06 9.60 9.90
CA MET A 15 -13.65 9.27 10.16
C MET A 15 -13.47 7.78 10.39
N ASP A 16 -14.34 7.12 11.16
CA ASP A 16 -14.23 5.67 11.40
C ASP A 16 -14.36 4.85 10.11
N GLU A 17 -15.22 5.25 9.16
CA GLU A 17 -15.30 4.62 7.84
C GLU A 17 -14.07 4.90 6.95
N ALA A 18 -13.49 6.10 7.05
CA ALA A 18 -12.30 6.48 6.28
C ALA A 18 -11.01 5.84 6.80
N PHE A 19 -10.90 5.58 8.11
CA PHE A 19 -9.76 4.90 8.73
C PHE A 19 -9.91 3.37 8.73
N ALA A 20 -11.12 2.82 8.66
CA ALA A 20 -11.34 1.37 8.51
C ALA A 20 -10.87 0.81 7.15
N ALA A 21 -10.64 1.66 6.15
CA ALA A 21 -10.20 1.27 4.81
C ALA A 21 -8.68 1.37 4.59
N ALA A 22 -7.92 2.02 5.49
CA ALA A 22 -6.48 2.19 5.34
C ALA A 22 -5.74 1.08 6.10
N GLY A 23 -5.21 0.09 5.38
CA GLY A 23 -4.34 -0.93 5.99
C GLY A 23 -2.99 -0.37 6.42
N ASP A 24 -2.20 -1.22 7.09
CA ASP A 24 -0.90 -0.84 7.65
C ASP A 24 0.15 -0.59 6.56
N VAL A 25 1.20 0.16 6.90
CA VAL A 25 2.43 0.23 6.11
C VAL A 25 3.43 -0.79 6.62
N VAL A 26 3.65 -1.85 5.85
CA VAL A 26 4.52 -2.97 6.21
C VAL A 26 5.90 -2.78 5.59
N LEU A 27 6.92 -2.79 6.44
CA LEU A 27 8.32 -2.74 6.01
C LEU A 27 8.90 -4.15 5.93
N GLY A 28 9.60 -4.45 4.85
CA GLY A 28 10.21 -5.77 4.65
C GLY A 28 11.50 -5.70 3.85
N VAL A 29 12.18 -6.83 3.75
CA VAL A 29 13.28 -7.04 2.81
C VAL A 29 12.81 -8.04 1.77
N LEU A 30 12.97 -7.69 0.51
CA LEU A 30 12.71 -8.58 -0.61
C LEU A 30 14.03 -9.29 -0.93
N ASP A 31 14.26 -10.44 -0.30
CA ASP A 31 15.43 -11.31 -0.44
C ASP A 31 15.08 -12.74 -0.89
N GLY A 32 13.78 -13.01 -1.13
CA GLY A 32 13.25 -14.30 -1.57
C GLY A 32 13.02 -15.32 -0.44
N THR A 33 13.24 -14.93 0.82
CA THR A 33 12.98 -15.81 1.98
C THR A 33 11.52 -15.80 2.41
N THR A 34 10.80 -14.69 2.20
CA THR A 34 9.36 -14.59 2.41
C THR A 34 8.60 -15.19 1.23
N ASP A 35 7.58 -16.00 1.53
CA ASP A 35 6.70 -16.60 0.53
C ASP A 35 5.98 -15.49 -0.27
N PRO A 36 6.01 -15.52 -1.62
CA PRO A 36 5.28 -14.56 -2.44
C PRO A 36 3.79 -14.42 -2.07
N ASP A 37 3.13 -15.51 -1.67
CA ASP A 37 1.71 -15.49 -1.27
C ASP A 37 1.47 -14.62 -0.01
N GLU A 38 2.47 -14.47 0.85
CA GLU A 38 2.38 -13.63 2.04
C GLU A 38 2.30 -12.15 1.66
N TRP A 39 3.06 -11.73 0.66
CA TRP A 39 2.99 -10.37 0.12
C TRP A 39 1.63 -10.10 -0.53
N VAL A 40 1.12 -11.04 -1.33
CA VAL A 40 -0.20 -10.92 -1.95
C VAL A 40 -1.28 -10.76 -0.88
N ARG A 41 -1.31 -11.63 0.13
CA ARG A 41 -2.31 -11.56 1.22
C ARG A 41 -2.20 -10.25 1.98
N SER A 42 -0.99 -9.77 2.24
CA SER A 42 -0.79 -8.51 2.93
C SER A 42 -1.42 -7.35 2.15
N VAL A 43 -1.25 -7.33 0.83
CA VAL A 43 -1.87 -6.33 -0.06
C VAL A 43 -3.39 -6.51 -0.16
N ASP A 44 -3.89 -7.76 -0.20
CA ASP A 44 -5.32 -8.09 -0.20
C ASP A 44 -6.03 -7.57 1.08
N TYR A 45 -5.33 -7.59 2.21
CA TYR A 45 -5.81 -7.01 3.47
C TYR A 45 -5.75 -5.46 3.51
N GLY A 46 -5.34 -4.81 2.41
CA GLY A 46 -5.27 -3.37 2.32
C GLY A 46 -3.94 -2.77 2.79
N ASN A 47 -2.91 -3.57 3.04
CA ASN A 47 -1.62 -3.05 3.50
C ASN A 47 -0.77 -2.53 2.32
N THR A 48 -0.04 -1.46 2.57
CA THR A 48 0.99 -0.96 1.67
C THR A 48 2.34 -1.55 2.07
N LEU A 49 3.06 -2.16 1.13
CA LEU A 49 4.39 -2.72 1.36
C LEU A 49 5.47 -1.74 0.94
N VAL A 50 6.52 -1.61 1.75
CA VAL A 50 7.77 -0.95 1.39
C VAL A 50 8.89 -1.94 1.63
N LEU A 51 9.37 -2.54 0.54
CA LEU A 51 10.31 -3.65 0.58
C LEU A 51 11.69 -3.18 0.13
N SER A 52 12.70 -3.29 1.00
CA SER A 52 14.09 -3.11 0.59
C SER A 52 14.50 -4.26 -0.32
N VAL A 53 14.93 -3.98 -1.54
CA VAL A 53 15.29 -5.01 -2.52
C VAL A 53 16.73 -5.47 -2.26
N ASP A 54 16.91 -6.77 -2.02
CA ASP A 54 18.22 -7.42 -1.91
C ASP A 54 18.32 -8.54 -2.95
N GLY A 55 18.75 -8.18 -4.17
CA GLY A 55 18.88 -9.09 -5.30
C GLY A 55 18.26 -8.56 -6.59
N ASP A 56 17.86 -9.48 -7.49
CA ASP A 56 17.19 -9.13 -8.74
C ASP A 56 15.69 -8.93 -8.50
N LEU A 57 15.22 -7.69 -8.65
CA LEU A 57 13.83 -7.34 -8.44
C LEU A 57 12.87 -8.15 -9.32
N ASN A 58 13.22 -8.41 -10.59
CA ASN A 58 12.31 -9.10 -11.49
C ASN A 58 12.13 -10.55 -11.07
N GLU A 59 13.20 -11.22 -10.65
CA GLU A 59 13.12 -12.59 -10.14
C GLU A 59 12.32 -12.64 -8.83
N LEU A 60 12.61 -11.73 -7.90
CA LEU A 60 11.99 -11.72 -6.57
C LEU A 60 10.53 -11.29 -6.61
N ALA A 61 10.17 -10.35 -7.48
CA ALA A 61 8.79 -9.87 -7.61
C ALA A 61 7.92 -10.73 -8.53
N ALA A 62 8.50 -11.57 -9.40
CA ALA A 62 7.74 -12.39 -10.35
C ALA A 62 6.66 -13.25 -9.68
N GLY A 63 6.90 -13.69 -8.44
CA GLY A 63 5.98 -14.53 -7.67
C GLY A 63 4.67 -13.85 -7.27
N PHE A 64 4.63 -12.52 -7.11
CA PHE A 64 3.44 -11.81 -6.62
C PHE A 64 3.02 -10.61 -7.47
N ALA A 65 3.93 -10.05 -8.28
CA ALA A 65 3.67 -8.80 -9.01
C ALA A 65 2.46 -8.89 -9.94
N ARG A 66 2.29 -10.04 -10.60
CA ARG A 66 1.14 -10.25 -11.49
C ARG A 66 -0.17 -10.30 -10.70
N GLU A 67 -0.21 -11.03 -9.60
CA GLU A 67 -1.42 -11.20 -8.80
C GLU A 67 -1.85 -9.88 -8.16
N VAL A 68 -0.89 -9.11 -7.64
CA VAL A 68 -1.12 -7.75 -7.14
C VAL A 68 -1.69 -6.84 -8.24
N LYS A 69 -1.16 -6.92 -9.47
CA LYS A 69 -1.71 -6.16 -10.60
C LYS A 69 -3.11 -6.60 -10.97
N ASP A 70 -3.38 -7.90 -10.97
CA ASP A 70 -4.68 -8.47 -11.35
C ASP A 70 -5.79 -8.09 -10.35
N MET A 71 -5.45 -7.87 -9.06
CA MET A 71 -6.39 -7.32 -8.05
C MET A 71 -6.56 -5.79 -8.10
N GLY A 72 -5.76 -5.08 -8.90
CA GLY A 72 -5.82 -3.63 -9.04
C GLY A 72 -4.88 -2.84 -8.12
N GLY A 73 -3.90 -3.50 -7.51
CA GLY A 73 -2.82 -2.84 -6.78
C GLY A 73 -1.74 -2.24 -7.70
N GLU A 74 -0.89 -1.38 -7.14
CA GLU A 74 0.25 -0.80 -7.85
C GLU A 74 1.59 -1.29 -7.30
N LEU A 75 2.61 -1.29 -8.15
CA LEU A 75 3.98 -1.61 -7.77
C LEU A 75 4.90 -0.56 -8.40
N MET A 76 5.85 -0.07 -7.63
CA MET A 76 6.87 0.87 -8.08
C MET A 76 8.22 0.58 -7.43
N HIS A 77 9.26 0.46 -8.24
CA HIS A 77 10.61 0.48 -7.75
C HIS A 77 11.13 1.92 -7.61
N PHE A 78 11.63 2.25 -6.42
CA PHE A 78 12.16 3.56 -6.06
C PHE A 78 13.42 3.41 -5.19
N ARG A 79 14.57 3.85 -5.70
CA ARG A 79 15.86 3.94 -4.97
C ARG A 79 16.25 2.69 -4.15
N GLY A 80 16.03 1.48 -4.72
CA GLY A 80 16.34 0.22 -4.05
C GLY A 80 15.20 -0.31 -3.18
N PHE A 81 14.04 0.34 -3.17
CA PHE A 81 12.82 -0.13 -2.53
C PHE A 81 11.77 -0.49 -3.58
N LEU A 82 11.00 -1.53 -3.32
CA LEU A 82 9.76 -1.81 -4.02
C LEU A 82 8.59 -1.36 -3.14
N VAL A 83 7.85 -0.36 -3.62
CA VAL A 83 6.59 0.08 -3.02
C VAL A 83 5.46 -0.69 -3.69
N VAL A 84 4.58 -1.29 -2.89
CA VAL A 84 3.40 -2.03 -3.35
C VAL A 84 2.17 -1.49 -2.65
N THR A 85 1.15 -1.09 -3.39
CA THR A 85 -0.08 -0.54 -2.82
C THR A 85 -1.28 -1.44 -3.10
N PRO A 86 -2.25 -1.47 -2.17
CA PRO A 86 -3.51 -2.19 -2.37
C PRO A 86 -4.42 -1.49 -3.39
N PRO A 87 -5.48 -2.17 -3.84
CA PRO A 87 -6.50 -1.55 -4.68
C PRO A 87 -7.08 -0.29 -4.05
N GLY A 88 -7.24 0.77 -4.85
CA GLY A 88 -7.74 2.06 -4.37
C GLY A 88 -6.67 3.02 -3.82
N VAL A 89 -5.42 2.59 -3.70
CA VAL A 89 -4.28 3.44 -3.31
C VAL A 89 -3.32 3.60 -4.49
N THR A 90 -3.11 4.84 -4.93
CA THR A 90 -2.27 5.19 -6.08
C THR A 90 -0.89 5.70 -5.66
N ILE A 91 0.15 5.41 -6.44
CA ILE A 91 1.50 5.90 -6.20
C ILE A 91 1.73 7.19 -7.01
N ASP A 92 1.67 8.35 -6.33
CA ASP A 92 2.01 9.65 -6.93
C ASP A 92 3.52 9.78 -7.12
N THR A 93 3.95 10.03 -8.36
CA THR A 93 5.36 10.21 -8.74
C THR A 93 5.69 11.54 -9.36
N ASP A 94 4.75 12.47 -9.39
CA ASP A 94 4.92 13.76 -10.07
C ASP A 94 6.12 14.54 -9.52
N ARG A 95 6.45 14.33 -8.24
CA ARG A 95 7.57 14.98 -7.54
C ARG A 95 8.92 14.27 -7.66
N LEU A 96 8.98 13.09 -8.29
CA LEU A 96 10.23 12.36 -8.50
C LEU A 96 11.01 12.83 -9.73
N SER A 97 10.41 13.71 -10.54
CA SER A 97 11.03 14.31 -11.72
C SER A 97 11.84 15.56 -11.35
N GLU A 98 13.04 15.39 -10.78
CA GLU A 98 14.12 16.41 -10.76
C GLU A 98 15.49 15.77 -11.06
#